data_AF-A0A8B6G7U5-F1
#
_entry.id   AF-A0A8B6G7U5-F1
#
_cell.length_a   1.000
_cell.length_b   1.000
_cell.length_c   1.000
_cell.angle_alpha   90.00
_cell.angle_beta   90.00
_cell.angle_gamma   90.00
#
_symmetry.space_group_name_H-M   'P 1'
#
loop_
_entity.id
_entity.type
_entity.pdbx_description
1 polymer ?
#
loop_
_entity_poly.entity_id
_entity_poly.type
_entity_poly.pdbx_seq_one_letter_code
_entity_poly.pdbx_strand_id
1 'polypeptide(L)'
;MENEKIKKLHVHKRNPQDAFLGNDILINPKDFPDVVLRDILEIHHSDSDNSRLLLQVTTVTGEFQQKDTISIEHSIASSFHLKPYNNVVVKKVDPKAVALDLVELLFKDQYFSRSDFWRLRDSLSNTCAYLNMKLEAYDMRAQVYELWSKGERVTCGVINSDTRVVFRSSTSVVQIFIQMSSEMWDFDLYGDLYIEKAVDGFLTDLFAKWKEQNCLHDVTIVLFSRTFYEAQYI
;
A
#
# COMPACT_ATOMS: atom_id res chain seq x y z
N MET A 1 -13.10 22.57 -20.82
CA MET A 1 -11.95 22.68 -21.74
C MET A 1 -10.76 22.16 -20.97
N GLU A 2 -10.41 20.90 -21.23
CA GLU A 2 -9.42 20.15 -20.46
C GLU A 2 -8.02 20.65 -20.81
N ASN A 3 -7.29 21.17 -19.81
CA ASN A 3 -5.92 21.64 -19.97
C ASN A 3 -4.96 20.44 -20.01
N GLU A 4 -5.08 19.60 -21.04
CA GLU A 4 -4.13 18.53 -21.33
C GLU A 4 -2.89 19.13 -21.98
N LYS A 5 -1.73 18.92 -21.35
CA LYS A 5 -0.44 19.41 -21.84
C LYS A 5 0.48 18.23 -22.09
N ILE A 6 1.03 18.15 -23.30
CA ILE A 6 2.04 17.16 -23.65
C ILE A 6 3.41 17.71 -23.23
N LYS A 7 4.14 16.94 -22.42
CA LYS A 7 5.47 17.29 -21.94
C LYS A 7 6.41 16.11 -22.08
N LYS A 8 7.71 16.37 -22.14
CA LYS A 8 8.71 15.30 -22.09
C LYS A 8 8.96 14.86 -20.66
N LEU A 9 8.96 13.55 -20.43
CA LEU A 9 9.27 12.99 -19.12
C LEU A 9 10.79 12.99 -18.89
N HIS A 10 11.22 13.74 -17.90
CA HIS A 10 12.54 13.62 -17.29
C HIS A 10 12.41 12.77 -16.02
N VAL A 11 13.44 12.01 -15.70
CA VAL A 11 13.47 11.19 -14.49
C VAL A 11 14.63 11.63 -13.62
N HIS A 12 14.36 11.94 -12.36
CA HIS A 12 15.39 12.28 -11.39
C HIS A 12 15.54 11.16 -10.35
N LYS A 13 16.75 11.05 -9.79
CA LYS A 13 17.00 10.16 -8.66
C LYS A 13 16.73 10.93 -7.37
N ARG A 14 16.01 10.32 -6.45
CA ARG A 14 15.81 10.88 -5.11
C ARG A 14 17.14 10.91 -4.37
N ASN A 15 17.47 12.04 -3.75
CA ASN A 15 18.60 12.10 -2.82
C ASN A 15 18.26 11.29 -1.56
N PRO A 16 19.17 10.48 -1.01
CA PRO A 16 18.91 9.68 0.20
C PRO A 16 18.56 10.52 1.44
N GLN A 17 19.02 11.78 1.50
CA GLN A 17 18.72 12.71 2.60
C GLN A 17 17.30 13.32 2.49
N ASP A 18 16.72 13.32 1.28
CA ASP A 18 15.38 13.83 0.97
C ASP A 18 14.39 12.69 0.65
N ALA A 19 14.69 11.47 1.10
CA ALA A 19 13.93 10.26 0.77
C ALA A 19 12.45 10.33 1.15
N PHE A 20 12.10 11.25 2.06
CA PHE A 20 10.77 11.42 2.65
C PHE A 20 10.17 12.80 2.41
N LEU A 21 10.96 13.75 1.87
CA LEU A 21 10.44 15.01 1.38
C LEU A 21 9.76 14.74 0.05
N GLY A 22 8.48 15.09 -0.06
CA GLY A 22 7.67 14.92 -1.27
C GLY A 22 8.26 15.70 -2.44
N ASN A 23 9.30 15.18 -3.07
CA ASN A 23 9.86 15.67 -4.33
C ASN A 23 9.53 14.68 -5.44
N ASP A 24 8.37 14.02 -5.33
CA ASP A 24 7.95 12.97 -6.26
C ASP A 24 7.74 13.54 -7.68
N ILE A 25 7.34 14.81 -7.76
CA ILE A 25 7.16 15.57 -8.99
C ILE A 25 7.81 16.95 -8.90
N LEU A 26 8.58 17.32 -9.94
CA LEU A 26 9.09 18.67 -10.12
C LEU A 26 8.57 19.25 -11.43
N ILE A 27 8.03 20.45 -11.35
CA ILE A 27 7.34 21.11 -12.44
C ILE A 27 7.87 22.52 -12.59
N ASN A 28 8.04 22.97 -13.83
CA ASN A 28 8.35 24.35 -14.11
C ASN A 28 7.09 25.24 -13.91
N PRO A 29 7.09 26.21 -12.98
CA PRO A 29 5.92 27.05 -12.72
C PRO A 29 5.48 27.86 -13.94
N LYS A 30 6.40 28.16 -14.88
CA LYS A 30 6.09 28.91 -16.11
C LYS A 30 5.24 28.10 -17.09
N ASP A 31 5.38 26.78 -17.06
CA ASP A 31 4.65 25.89 -17.96
C ASP A 31 3.23 25.58 -17.44
N PHE A 32 3.03 25.73 -16.12
CA PHE A 32 1.79 25.42 -15.42
C PHE A 32 1.38 26.57 -14.47
N PRO A 33 0.95 27.73 -15.01
CA PRO A 33 0.54 28.88 -14.19
C PRO A 33 -0.73 28.63 -13.38
N ASP A 34 -1.57 27.68 -13.80
CA ASP A 34 -2.85 27.34 -13.17
C ASP A 34 -2.74 26.28 -12.06
N VAL A 35 -1.52 25.78 -11.80
CA VAL A 35 -1.24 24.71 -10.84
C VAL A 35 -0.68 25.31 -9.56
N VAL A 36 -1.36 25.05 -8.46
CA VAL A 36 -1.04 25.50 -7.12
C VAL A 36 -0.53 24.31 -6.31
N LEU A 37 0.18 24.59 -5.21
CA LEU A 37 0.52 23.58 -4.21
C LEU A 37 -0.73 22.76 -3.83
N ARG A 38 -0.55 21.44 -3.71
CA ARG A 38 -1.55 20.41 -3.41
C ARG A 38 -2.52 20.04 -4.53
N ASP A 39 -2.44 20.67 -5.71
CA ASP A 39 -3.16 20.19 -6.88
C ASP A 39 -2.70 18.78 -7.27
N ILE A 40 -3.62 18.02 -7.87
CA ILE A 40 -3.35 16.67 -8.35
C ILE A 40 -3.21 16.70 -9.86
N LEU A 41 -2.13 16.10 -10.32
CA LEU A 41 -1.85 15.94 -11.74
C LEU A 41 -1.91 14.46 -12.09
N GLU A 42 -2.69 14.20 -13.13
CA GLU A 42 -2.73 12.93 -13.82
C GLU A 42 -1.70 12.92 -14.94
N ILE A 43 -0.90 11.87 -14.97
CA ILE A 43 0.19 11.67 -15.90
C ILE A 43 0.00 10.30 -16.52
N HIS A 44 -0.03 10.24 -17.84
CA HIS A 44 -0.11 8.99 -18.59
C HIS A 44 0.61 9.13 -19.94
N HIS A 45 1.01 8.02 -20.55
CA HIS A 45 1.42 8.02 -21.94
C HIS A 45 0.22 8.18 -22.88
N SER A 46 0.44 8.82 -24.02
CA SER A 46 -0.58 8.91 -25.09
C SER A 46 -0.93 7.54 -25.67
N ASP A 47 0.01 6.59 -25.58
CA ASP A 47 -0.05 5.32 -26.31
C ASP A 47 -0.50 4.16 -25.42
N SER A 48 -0.61 4.34 -24.09
CA SER A 48 -0.95 3.25 -23.17
C SER A 48 -1.78 3.69 -21.96
N ASP A 49 -2.93 3.01 -21.79
CA ASP A 49 -3.90 3.24 -20.71
C ASP A 49 -3.38 2.76 -19.33
N ASN A 50 -2.47 1.77 -19.32
CA ASN A 50 -1.93 1.16 -18.11
C ASN A 50 -0.83 2.00 -17.40
N SER A 51 -0.56 3.22 -17.88
CA SER A 51 0.51 4.09 -17.33
C SER A 51 -0.03 5.26 -16.48
N ARG A 52 -1.31 5.21 -16.12
CA ARG A 52 -1.99 6.25 -15.35
C ARG A 52 -1.40 6.39 -13.94
N LEU A 53 -0.85 7.57 -13.67
CA LEU A 53 -0.24 7.96 -12.41
C LEU A 53 -0.83 9.28 -11.93
N LEU A 54 -1.24 9.33 -10.67
CA LEU A 54 -1.64 10.56 -9.98
C LEU A 54 -0.54 10.98 -9.02
N LEU A 55 -0.08 12.22 -9.13
CA LEU A 55 0.87 12.82 -8.20
C LEU A 55 0.35 14.15 -7.69
N GLN A 56 0.63 14.43 -6.42
CA GLN A 56 0.32 15.72 -5.80
C GLN A 56 1.49 16.67 -5.95
N VAL A 57 1.21 17.93 -6.25
CA VAL A 57 2.22 18.98 -6.34
C VAL A 57 2.61 19.44 -4.94
N THR A 58 3.80 19.04 -4.52
CA THR A 58 4.35 19.25 -3.18
C THR A 58 5.37 20.38 -3.13
N THR A 59 6.11 20.60 -4.22
CA THR A 59 7.06 21.71 -4.35
C THR A 59 6.84 22.44 -5.69
N VAL A 60 6.80 23.77 -5.61
CA VAL A 60 6.69 24.69 -6.78
C VAL A 60 7.98 25.53 -6.91
N THR A 61 9.02 25.20 -6.13
CA THR A 61 10.25 25.97 -6.04
C THR A 61 11.14 25.83 -7.27
N GLY A 62 11.68 26.97 -7.74
CA GLY A 62 12.28 27.19 -9.06
C GLY A 62 13.66 26.57 -9.34
N GLU A 63 13.98 25.41 -8.76
CA GLU A 63 15.20 24.66 -9.09
C GLU A 63 15.06 23.94 -10.45
N PHE A 64 13.83 23.54 -10.80
CA PHE A 64 13.56 22.91 -12.09
C PHE A 64 13.20 23.95 -13.17
N GLN A 65 14.22 24.43 -13.88
CA GLN A 65 14.08 25.49 -14.89
C GLN A 65 13.95 24.96 -16.33
N GLN A 66 13.99 23.63 -16.52
CA GLN A 66 13.82 23.06 -17.85
C GLN A 66 12.41 23.35 -18.37
N LYS A 67 12.34 23.88 -19.60
CA LYS A 67 11.06 24.16 -20.28
C LYS A 67 10.57 22.89 -20.98
N ASP A 68 9.26 22.73 -21.04
CA ASP A 68 8.58 21.62 -21.72
C ASP A 68 8.87 20.22 -21.18
N THR A 69 9.36 20.13 -19.95
CA THR A 69 9.64 18.88 -19.26
C THR A 69 8.95 18.80 -17.91
N ILE A 70 8.64 17.58 -17.48
CA ILE A 70 8.26 17.27 -16.09
C ILE A 70 9.29 16.30 -15.53
N SER A 71 9.67 16.44 -14.27
CA SER A 71 10.57 15.49 -13.62
C SER A 71 9.79 14.61 -12.65
N ILE A 72 9.86 13.30 -12.82
CA ILE A 72 9.29 12.32 -11.88
C ILE A 72 10.44 11.52 -11.26
N GLU A 73 10.26 11.09 -10.02
CA GLU A 73 11.22 10.23 -9.35
C GLU A 73 11.32 8.85 -10.06
N HIS A 74 12.55 8.32 -10.15
CA HIS A 74 12.85 7.11 -10.92
C HIS A 74 12.10 5.85 -10.48
N SER A 75 11.99 5.60 -9.17
CA SER A 75 11.25 4.44 -8.65
C SER A 75 9.77 4.51 -9.00
N ILE A 76 9.16 5.70 -8.89
CA ILE A 76 7.75 5.92 -9.26
C ILE A 76 7.57 5.72 -10.78
N ALA A 77 8.40 6.33 -11.61
CA ALA A 77 8.33 6.16 -13.05
C ALA A 77 8.46 4.68 -13.46
N SER A 78 9.36 3.95 -12.80
CA SER A 78 9.55 2.52 -13.05
C SER A 78 8.33 1.68 -12.64
N SER A 79 7.72 1.95 -11.48
CA SER A 79 6.54 1.24 -10.99
C SER A 79 5.30 1.43 -11.87
N PHE A 80 5.18 2.60 -12.51
CA PHE A 80 4.06 2.96 -13.39
C PHE A 80 4.38 2.76 -14.88
N HIS A 81 5.49 2.09 -15.20
CA HIS A 81 5.94 1.80 -16.58
C HIS A 81 6.10 3.06 -17.46
N LEU A 82 6.42 4.19 -16.85
CA LEU A 82 6.67 5.46 -17.52
C LEU A 82 8.09 5.48 -18.06
N LYS A 83 8.23 5.54 -19.40
CA LYS A 83 9.54 5.51 -20.06
C LYS A 83 10.17 6.91 -20.07
N PRO A 84 11.43 7.07 -19.63
CA PRO A 84 12.11 8.36 -19.65
C PRO A 84 12.24 8.87 -21.09
N TYR A 85 12.22 10.19 -21.26
CA TYR A 85 12.31 10.93 -22.53
C TYR A 85 11.14 10.76 -23.50
N ASN A 86 10.14 9.94 -23.16
CA ASN A 86 8.90 9.87 -23.94
C ASN A 86 7.98 11.05 -23.60
N ASN A 87 7.05 11.31 -24.52
CA ASN A 87 5.98 12.27 -24.29
C ASN A 87 4.95 11.67 -23.32
N VAL A 88 4.53 12.48 -22.36
CA VAL A 88 3.48 12.19 -21.40
C VAL A 88 2.45 13.29 -21.45
N VAL A 89 1.18 12.92 -21.32
CA VAL A 89 0.06 13.83 -21.18
C VAL A 89 -0.08 14.15 -19.70
N VAL A 90 -0.10 15.43 -19.37
CA VAL A 90 -0.28 15.93 -18.02
C VAL A 90 -1.60 16.68 -17.97
N LYS A 91 -2.47 16.28 -17.04
CA LYS A 91 -3.80 16.85 -16.85
C LYS A 91 -4.02 17.18 -15.39
N LYS A 92 -4.55 18.37 -15.11
CA LYS A 92 -5.04 18.71 -13.76
C LYS A 92 -6.41 18.07 -13.56
N VAL A 93 -6.57 17.33 -12.47
CA VAL A 93 -7.78 16.58 -12.16
C VAL A 93 -8.38 17.05 -10.84
N ASP A 94 -9.71 17.07 -10.76
CA ASP A 94 -10.42 17.37 -9.53
C ASP A 94 -10.22 16.24 -8.50
N PRO A 95 -9.72 16.51 -7.27
CA PRO A 95 -9.59 15.51 -6.21
C PRO A 95 -10.84 14.66 -5.97
N LYS A 96 -12.05 15.22 -6.19
CA LYS A 96 -13.31 14.48 -5.98
C LYS A 96 -13.53 13.37 -7.01
N ALA A 97 -13.01 13.53 -8.23
CA ALA A 97 -13.19 12.55 -9.30
C ALA A 97 -12.31 11.31 -9.12
N VAL A 98 -11.18 11.46 -8.40
CA VAL A 98 -10.15 10.44 -8.17
C VAL A 98 -10.05 10.03 -6.69
N ALA A 99 -11.14 10.22 -5.95
CA ALA A 99 -11.21 9.86 -4.54
C ALA A 99 -11.17 8.33 -4.35
N LEU A 100 -10.43 7.91 -3.32
CA LEU A 100 -10.35 6.51 -2.90
C LEU A 100 -11.46 6.20 -1.89
N ASP A 101 -12.00 5.00 -1.95
CA ASP A 101 -12.95 4.50 -0.97
C ASP A 101 -12.23 3.82 0.19
N LEU A 102 -11.17 3.07 -0.11
CA LEU A 102 -10.39 2.35 0.88
C LEU A 102 -8.89 2.38 0.54
N VAL A 103 -8.08 2.60 1.57
CA VAL A 103 -6.62 2.54 1.51
C VAL A 103 -6.15 1.56 2.56
N GLU A 104 -5.38 0.56 2.16
CA GLU A 104 -4.71 -0.37 3.07
C GLU A 104 -3.23 0.00 3.23
N LEU A 105 -2.83 0.27 4.47
CA LEU A 105 -1.46 0.59 4.86
C LEU A 105 -0.86 -0.58 5.64
N LEU A 106 0.35 -0.98 5.26
CA LEU A 106 1.11 -2.04 5.90
C LEU A 106 2.24 -1.46 6.76
N PHE A 107 2.31 -1.90 8.01
CA PHE A 107 3.38 -1.60 8.96
C PHE A 107 4.22 -2.85 9.19
N LYS A 108 5.52 -2.65 9.40
CA LYS A 108 6.49 -3.70 9.69
C LYS A 108 7.39 -3.28 10.85
N ASP A 109 7.63 -4.21 11.77
CA ASP A 109 8.57 -4.11 12.90
C ASP A 109 8.37 -2.90 13.82
N GLN A 110 7.13 -2.43 13.96
CA GLN A 110 6.80 -1.23 14.75
C GLN A 110 5.48 -1.43 15.50
N TYR A 111 5.41 -0.91 16.74
CA TYR A 111 4.19 -0.93 17.56
C TYR A 111 3.64 0.49 17.70
N PHE A 112 2.34 0.65 17.44
CA PHE A 112 1.64 1.92 17.50
C PHE A 112 0.29 1.81 18.19
N SER A 113 -0.11 2.88 18.86
CA SER A 113 -1.41 2.96 19.52
C SER A 113 -2.50 3.43 18.55
N ARG A 114 -3.78 3.27 18.93
CA ARG A 114 -4.92 3.80 18.15
C ARG A 114 -4.87 5.32 17.99
N SER A 115 -4.31 6.04 18.96
CA SER A 115 -4.15 7.49 18.91
C SER A 115 -3.16 7.91 17.81
N ASP A 116 -2.09 7.13 17.62
CA ASP A 116 -1.09 7.39 16.59
C ASP A 116 -1.69 7.15 15.19
N PHE A 117 -2.45 6.05 15.03
CA PHE A 117 -3.18 5.79 13.79
C PHE A 117 -4.21 6.88 13.45
N TRP A 118 -4.88 7.46 14.45
CA TRP A 118 -5.79 8.58 14.22
C TRP A 118 -5.05 9.82 13.71
N ARG A 119 -3.90 10.16 14.30
CA ARG A 119 -3.04 11.28 13.85
C ARG A 119 -2.49 11.03 12.45
N LEU A 120 -2.06 9.80 12.16
CA LEU A 120 -1.60 9.42 10.83
C LEU A 120 -2.72 9.58 9.80
N ARG A 121 -3.93 9.09 10.09
CA ARG A 121 -5.12 9.29 9.23
C ARG A 121 -5.37 10.77 8.97
N ASP A 122 -5.31 11.60 10.00
CA ASP A 122 -5.53 13.04 9.88
C ASP A 122 -4.47 13.69 8.98
N SER A 123 -3.20 13.31 9.13
CA SER A 123 -2.09 13.81 8.30
C SER A 123 -2.17 13.40 6.82
N LEU A 124 -2.79 12.25 6.54
CA LEU A 124 -2.98 11.73 5.18
C LEU A 124 -4.23 12.33 4.50
N SER A 125 -5.04 13.11 5.22
CA SER A 125 -6.22 13.73 4.64
C SER A 125 -5.85 14.73 3.53
N ASN A 126 -6.54 14.66 2.41
CA ASN A 126 -6.31 15.46 1.20
C ASN A 126 -4.90 15.27 0.60
N THR A 127 -4.33 14.07 0.73
CA THR A 127 -3.06 13.70 0.10
C THR A 127 -3.27 12.68 -1.01
N CYS A 128 -2.37 12.66 -1.99
CA CYS A 128 -2.36 11.63 -3.03
C CYS A 128 -1.58 10.40 -2.56
N ALA A 129 -2.12 9.21 -2.82
CA ALA A 129 -1.50 7.95 -2.52
C ALA A 129 -1.40 7.09 -3.79
N TYR A 130 -0.32 6.32 -3.87
CA TYR A 130 -0.07 5.39 -4.97
C TYR A 130 0.47 4.06 -4.43
N LEU A 131 0.31 3.01 -5.22
CA LEU A 131 0.69 1.65 -4.82
C LEU A 131 2.18 1.58 -4.48
N ASN A 132 2.52 0.92 -3.37
CA ASN A 132 3.89 0.81 -2.85
C ASN A 132 4.56 2.13 -2.43
N MET A 133 3.79 3.22 -2.32
CA MET A 133 4.29 4.46 -1.73
C MET A 133 4.75 4.20 -0.29
N LYS A 134 5.95 4.65 0.03
CA LYS A 134 6.47 4.66 1.41
C LYS A 134 6.04 5.96 2.06
N LEU A 135 5.39 5.86 3.21
CA LEU A 135 4.91 6.97 4.01
C LEU A 135 5.75 7.05 5.27
N GLU A 136 6.21 8.26 5.60
CA GLU A 136 6.83 8.55 6.90
C GLU A 136 6.14 9.77 7.51
N ALA A 137 5.51 9.59 8.67
CA ALA A 137 4.89 10.67 9.42
C ALA A 137 4.99 10.37 10.91
N TYR A 138 5.38 11.36 11.72
CA TYR A 138 5.54 11.21 13.18
C TYR A 138 6.42 9.99 13.57
N ASP A 139 7.53 9.78 12.86
CA ASP A 139 8.42 8.61 12.98
C ASP A 139 7.76 7.23 12.69
N MET A 140 6.53 7.24 12.18
CA MET A 140 5.84 6.03 11.73
C MET A 140 6.20 5.78 10.27
N ARG A 141 6.74 4.59 9.97
CA ARG A 141 6.99 4.16 8.59
C ARG A 141 5.94 3.14 8.16
N ALA A 142 5.22 3.47 7.10
CA ALA A 142 4.21 2.61 6.50
C ALA A 142 4.41 2.48 4.99
N GLN A 143 3.84 1.44 4.40
CA GLN A 143 3.78 1.28 2.95
C GLN A 143 2.33 1.13 2.51
N VAL A 144 1.95 1.80 1.43
CA VAL A 144 0.65 1.58 0.79
C VAL A 144 0.65 0.19 0.14
N TYR A 145 -0.24 -0.68 0.61
CA TYR A 145 -0.35 -2.06 0.14
C TYR A 145 -1.43 -2.21 -0.92
N GLU A 146 -2.60 -1.63 -0.69
CA GLU A 146 -3.73 -1.75 -1.61
C GLU A 146 -4.60 -0.49 -1.60
N LEU A 147 -5.17 -0.17 -2.75
CA LEU A 147 -6.01 1.00 -2.98
C LEU A 147 -7.27 0.56 -3.71
N TRP A 148 -8.42 1.04 -3.27
CA TRP A 148 -9.71 0.70 -3.83
C TRP A 148 -10.54 1.95 -4.13
N SER A 149 -11.21 1.94 -5.27
CA SER A 149 -12.20 2.95 -5.66
C SER A 149 -13.34 2.28 -6.41
N LYS A 150 -14.58 2.58 -6.04
CA LYS A 150 -15.82 2.05 -6.62
C LYS A 150 -15.88 0.52 -6.71
N GLY A 151 -15.23 -0.16 -5.76
CA GLY A 151 -15.16 -1.63 -5.72
C GLY A 151 -14.09 -2.26 -6.61
N GLU A 152 -13.27 -1.46 -7.30
CA GLU A 152 -12.13 -1.95 -8.09
C GLU A 152 -10.80 -1.56 -7.45
N ARG A 153 -9.78 -2.39 -7.70
CA ARG A 153 -8.41 -2.12 -7.28
C ARG A 153 -7.79 -1.09 -8.21
N VAL A 154 -7.30 0.00 -7.65
CA VAL A 154 -6.64 1.08 -8.39
C VAL A 154 -5.17 1.17 -8.02
N THR A 155 -4.35 1.77 -8.89
CA THR A 155 -2.91 1.95 -8.66
C THR A 155 -2.58 3.26 -7.97
N CYS A 156 -3.45 4.26 -8.09
CA CYS A 156 -3.27 5.59 -7.51
C CYS A 156 -4.64 6.26 -7.24
N GLY A 157 -4.66 7.24 -6.36
CA GLY A 157 -5.85 8.02 -6.05
C GLY A 157 -5.62 8.98 -4.88
N VAL A 158 -6.67 9.69 -4.48
CA VAL A 158 -6.60 10.72 -3.45
C VAL A 158 -7.37 10.29 -2.20
N ILE A 159 -6.74 10.52 -1.05
CA ILE A 159 -7.32 10.25 0.26
C ILE A 159 -8.12 11.47 0.68
N ASN A 160 -9.43 11.34 0.79
CA ASN A 160 -10.34 12.38 1.29
C ASN A 160 -10.80 12.05 2.73
N SER A 161 -11.61 12.94 3.31
CA SER A 161 -12.23 12.72 4.63
C SER A 161 -13.05 11.42 4.71
N ASP A 162 -13.65 11.03 3.59
CA ASP A 162 -14.60 9.93 3.47
C ASP A 162 -13.90 8.59 3.17
N THR A 163 -12.62 8.64 2.79
CA THR A 163 -11.80 7.45 2.52
C THR A 163 -11.57 6.66 3.80
N ARG A 164 -11.85 5.35 3.74
CA ARG A 164 -11.59 4.43 4.85
C ARG A 164 -10.14 3.98 4.83
N VAL A 165 -9.38 4.37 5.85
CA VAL A 165 -7.99 3.89 6.03
C VAL A 165 -7.99 2.63 6.88
N VAL A 166 -7.42 1.55 6.35
CA VAL A 166 -7.23 0.27 7.03
C VAL A 166 -5.75 0.09 7.32
N PHE A 167 -5.42 -0.15 8.58
CA PHE A 167 -4.05 -0.39 9.01
C PHE A 167 -3.85 -1.90 9.22
N ARG A 168 -2.81 -2.47 8.61
CA ARG A 168 -2.39 -3.86 8.80
C ARG A 168 -0.96 -3.91 9.28
N SER A 169 -0.66 -4.89 10.11
CA SER A 169 0.72 -5.17 10.52
C SER A 169 1.16 -6.50 9.93
N SER A 170 2.35 -6.53 9.32
CA SER A 170 3.06 -7.77 8.97
C SER A 170 3.79 -8.36 10.18
N THR A 171 3.69 -7.73 11.35
CA THR A 171 4.19 -8.20 12.64
C THR A 171 3.05 -8.31 13.63
N SER A 172 2.82 -9.51 14.18
CA SER A 172 1.72 -9.73 15.11
C SER A 172 2.06 -10.87 16.04
N VAL A 173 1.52 -10.82 17.25
CA VAL A 173 1.45 -11.99 18.14
C VAL A 173 0.24 -12.81 17.69
N VAL A 174 0.45 -14.08 17.35
CA VAL A 174 -0.57 -15.00 16.84
C VAL A 174 -0.62 -16.23 17.75
N GLN A 175 -1.81 -16.54 18.26
CA GLN A 175 -2.04 -17.74 19.06
C GLN A 175 -2.89 -18.71 18.24
N ILE A 176 -2.34 -19.87 17.93
CA ILE A 176 -3.01 -20.92 17.18
C ILE A 176 -3.42 -22.01 18.16
N PHE A 177 -4.73 -22.19 18.35
CA PHE A 177 -5.29 -23.24 19.20
C PHE A 177 -5.68 -24.44 18.34
N ILE A 178 -5.12 -25.61 18.65
CA ILE A 178 -5.43 -26.86 17.96
C ILE A 178 -6.07 -27.79 18.98
N GLN A 179 -7.36 -28.07 18.77
CA GLN A 179 -8.11 -29.01 19.58
C GLN A 179 -7.81 -30.44 19.12
N MET A 180 -7.27 -31.25 20.01
CA MET A 180 -7.03 -32.67 19.77
C MET A 180 -8.28 -33.48 20.19
N SER A 181 -9.00 -34.02 19.21
CA SER A 181 -10.14 -34.95 19.40
C SER A 181 -9.82 -36.34 18.84
N SER A 182 -10.58 -37.36 19.24
CA SER A 182 -10.42 -38.72 18.71
C SER A 182 -10.60 -38.78 17.18
N GLU A 183 -11.45 -37.91 16.63
CA GLU A 183 -11.72 -37.81 15.19
C GLU A 183 -10.48 -37.40 14.38
N MET A 184 -9.46 -36.80 15.01
CA MET A 184 -8.21 -36.45 14.32
C MET A 184 -7.44 -37.67 13.79
N TRP A 185 -7.69 -38.84 14.36
CA TRP A 185 -7.13 -40.13 13.95
C TRP A 185 -8.04 -40.90 12.98
N ASP A 186 -9.18 -40.34 12.60
CA ASP A 186 -10.03 -40.92 11.57
C ASP A 186 -9.57 -40.48 10.18
N PHE A 187 -9.81 -41.35 9.20
CA PHE A 187 -9.57 -41.06 7.79
C PHE A 187 -10.69 -40.20 7.22
N ASP A 188 -10.30 -39.24 6.38
CA ASP A 188 -11.23 -38.44 5.63
C ASP A 188 -11.73 -39.17 4.35
N LEU A 189 -12.59 -38.49 3.57
CA LEU A 189 -13.16 -39.05 2.34
C LEU A 189 -12.12 -39.39 1.25
N TYR A 190 -10.92 -38.81 1.33
CA TYR A 190 -9.84 -38.99 0.36
C TYR A 190 -8.74 -39.93 0.86
N GLY A 191 -8.82 -40.38 2.12
CA GLY A 191 -7.90 -41.34 2.72
C GLY A 191 -6.74 -40.73 3.50
N ASP A 192 -6.75 -39.42 3.79
CA ASP A 192 -5.76 -38.79 4.66
C ASP A 192 -6.29 -38.71 6.10
N LEU A 193 -5.40 -38.69 7.09
CA LEU A 193 -5.81 -38.41 8.47
C LEU A 193 -6.11 -36.92 8.66
N TYR A 194 -7.13 -36.60 9.46
CA TYR A 194 -7.46 -35.19 9.75
C TYR A 194 -6.30 -34.41 10.40
N ILE A 195 -5.47 -35.08 11.21
CA ILE A 195 -4.27 -34.46 11.78
C ILE A 195 -3.24 -34.04 10.72
N GLU A 196 -3.04 -34.88 9.69
CA GLU A 196 -2.10 -34.60 8.59
C GLU A 196 -2.60 -33.40 7.78
N LYS A 197 -3.91 -33.34 7.50
CA LYS A 197 -4.49 -32.17 6.81
C LYS A 197 -4.32 -30.86 7.59
N ALA A 198 -4.46 -30.92 8.91
CA ALA A 198 -4.30 -29.73 9.75
C ALA A 198 -2.84 -29.28 9.84
N VAL A 199 -1.91 -30.21 10.08
CA VAL A 199 -0.50 -29.90 10.32
C VAL A 199 0.26 -29.74 9.00
N ASP A 200 0.26 -30.78 8.15
CA ASP A 200 1.06 -30.80 6.93
C ASP A 200 0.38 -30.04 5.77
N GLY A 201 -0.94 -29.88 5.82
CA GLY A 201 -1.69 -29.03 4.89
C GLY A 201 -1.76 -27.58 5.37
N PHE A 202 -2.69 -27.29 6.28
CA PHE A 202 -3.05 -25.92 6.63
C PHE A 202 -1.89 -25.10 7.23
N LEU A 203 -1.17 -25.63 8.23
CA LEU A 203 -0.08 -24.88 8.86
C LEU A 203 1.10 -24.66 7.89
N THR A 204 1.43 -25.67 7.08
CA THR A 204 2.47 -25.54 6.05
C THR A 204 2.14 -24.42 5.06
N ASP A 205 0.91 -24.42 4.52
CA ASP A 205 0.46 -23.39 3.57
C ASP A 205 0.42 -21.99 4.22
N LEU A 206 0.01 -21.92 5.48
CA LEU A 206 -0.02 -20.67 6.25
C LEU A 206 1.40 -20.10 6.39
N PHE A 207 2.36 -20.91 6.83
CA PHE A 207 3.74 -20.47 7.02
C PHE A 207 4.44 -20.17 5.69
N ALA A 208 4.11 -20.89 4.62
CA ALA A 208 4.59 -20.58 3.27
C ALA A 208 4.12 -19.18 2.81
N LYS A 209 2.84 -18.85 3.00
CA LYS A 209 2.28 -17.52 2.69
C LYS A 209 2.91 -16.42 3.53
N TRP A 210 3.10 -16.65 4.83
CA TRP A 210 3.80 -15.69 5.70
C TRP A 210 5.24 -15.44 5.26
N LYS A 211 5.94 -16.48 4.79
CA LYS A 211 7.28 -16.34 4.24
C LYS A 211 7.29 -15.55 2.93
N GLU A 212 6.36 -15.81 2.03
CA GLU A 212 6.21 -15.08 0.76
C GLU A 212 5.92 -13.58 1.00
N GLN A 213 5.05 -13.28 1.95
CA GLN A 213 4.70 -11.91 2.35
C GLN A 213 5.73 -11.25 3.27
N ASN A 214 6.82 -11.95 3.62
CA ASN A 214 7.87 -11.48 4.52
C ASN A 214 7.33 -10.96 5.86
N CYS A 215 6.36 -11.68 6.42
CA CYS A 215 5.77 -11.44 7.72
C CYS A 215 6.67 -11.93 8.85
N LEU A 216 6.61 -11.25 9.99
CA LEU A 216 7.42 -11.52 11.19
C LEU A 216 6.47 -11.64 12.40
N HIS A 217 5.79 -12.77 12.47
CA HIS A 217 4.84 -13.05 13.56
C HIS A 217 5.53 -13.76 14.73
N ASP A 218 5.10 -13.44 15.95
CA ASP A 218 5.43 -14.19 17.16
C ASP A 218 4.29 -15.20 17.39
N VAL A 219 4.59 -16.49 17.26
CA VAL A 219 3.56 -17.54 17.13
C VAL A 219 3.62 -18.47 18.32
N THR A 220 2.51 -18.61 19.03
CA THR A 220 2.33 -19.64 20.07
C THR A 220 1.30 -20.66 19.60
N ILE A 221 1.71 -21.92 19.50
CA ILE A 221 0.80 -23.03 19.15
C ILE A 221 0.41 -23.75 20.45
N VAL A 222 -0.89 -23.77 20.74
CA VAL A 222 -1.46 -24.41 21.93
C VAL A 222 -2.26 -25.62 21.50
N LEU A 223 -1.75 -26.81 21.86
CA LEU A 223 -2.48 -28.07 21.71
C LEU A 223 -3.29 -28.31 22.98
N PHE A 224 -4.57 -28.64 22.83
CA PHE A 224 -5.42 -28.93 23.98
C PHE A 224 -6.40 -30.06 23.69
N SER A 225 -6.72 -30.86 24.71
CA SER A 225 -7.68 -31.96 24.62
C SER A 225 -8.49 -32.06 25.92
N ARG A 226 -9.50 -32.93 25.94
CA ARG A 226 -10.30 -33.25 27.12
C ARG A 226 -10.16 -34.73 27.43
N THR A 227 -9.90 -35.05 28.68
CA THR A 227 -9.91 -36.43 29.19
C THR A 227 -11.07 -36.61 30.15
N PHE A 228 -11.76 -37.74 30.04
CA PHE A 228 -12.78 -38.15 31.01
C PHE A 228 -12.15 -39.16 31.97
N TYR A 229 -12.24 -38.88 33.26
CA TYR A 229 -11.83 -39.82 34.31
C TYR A 229 -13.08 -40.51 34.86
N GLU A 230 -13.04 -41.84 34.95
CA GLU A 230 -14.02 -42.56 35.75
C GLU A 230 -13.72 -42.31 37.23
N ALA A 231 -14.64 -41.65 37.93
CA ALA A 231 -14.52 -41.42 39.36
C ALA A 231 -14.64 -42.75 40.10
N GLN A 232 -13.56 -43.22 40.73
CA GLN A 232 -13.62 -44.33 41.66
C GLN A 232 -14.23 -43.81 42.97
N TYR A 233 -15.46 -44.23 43.28
CA TYR A 233 -16.04 -44.05 44.60
C TYR A 233 -15.26 -44.95 45.59
N ILE A 234 -14.63 -44.32 46.58
CA ILE A 234 -13.99 -44.99 47.73
C ILE A 234 -15.07 -45.37 48.74
#